data_AF-A0A540M6R1-F1
#
_entry.id   AF-A0A540M6R1-F1
#
_cell.length_a   1.000
_cell.length_b   1.000
_cell.length_c   1.000
_cell.angle_alpha   90.00
_cell.angle_beta   90.00
_cell.angle_gamma   90.00
#
_symmetry.space_group_name_H-M   'P 1'
#
loop_
_entity.id
_entity.type
_entity.pdbx_description
1 polymer ?
#
loop_
_entity_poly.entity_id
_entity_poly.type
_entity_poly.pdbx_seq_one_letter_code
_entity_poly.pdbx_strand_id
1 'polypeptide(L)'
;MLPSLFRSPIRNLTKRTSICKAWRLSPLFLVHRVSGQASSTLLHKAIVDDVTNEVYSLHYDNRTFDEYSKNPAIRKLLKLPVPGFTYRTHGGYDASIGFSFDDVTNDYKVVSIVTLLDDDEKLTVAEVYSLATGSWTSLGSLAQCQLRGVASRAFVNGALRWPALHWGFDGAEYVILTFDVGSQLFG
;
A
#
# COMPACT_ATOMS: atom_id res chain seq x y z
N MET A 1 38.44 -17.85 30.78
CA MET A 1 37.23 -17.05 31.07
C MET A 1 37.05 -16.04 29.94
N LEU A 2 35.97 -16.17 29.17
CA LEU A 2 35.38 -15.18 28.24
C LEU A 2 34.81 -13.96 29.03
N PRO A 3 34.21 -12.91 28.40
CA PRO A 3 34.47 -12.23 27.13
C PRO A 3 34.26 -10.68 27.19
N SER A 4 34.65 -9.94 26.14
CA SER A 4 33.93 -8.74 25.64
C SER A 4 34.44 -8.48 24.21
N LEU A 5 33.67 -8.21 23.17
CA LEU A 5 32.45 -7.43 23.04
C LEU A 5 31.50 -8.11 22.05
N PHE A 6 30.23 -8.25 22.44
CA PHE A 6 29.14 -8.50 21.49
C PHE A 6 29.05 -7.30 20.54
N ARG A 7 29.30 -7.52 19.24
CA ARG A 7 28.72 -6.68 18.20
C ARG A 7 27.20 -6.81 18.33
N SER A 8 26.53 -5.72 18.70
CA SER A 8 25.08 -5.59 18.57
C SER A 8 24.70 -5.86 17.12
N PRO A 9 23.74 -6.76 16.82
CA PRO A 9 23.23 -6.87 15.47
C PRO A 9 22.51 -5.58 15.09
N ILE A 10 22.62 -5.26 13.81
CA ILE A 10 22.08 -4.09 13.12
C ILE A 10 20.60 -3.90 13.49
N ARG A 11 20.25 -2.69 13.92
CA ARG A 11 18.86 -2.30 14.16
C ARG A 11 18.13 -2.33 12.82
N ASN A 12 17.19 -3.26 12.64
CA ASN A 12 16.29 -3.29 11.49
C ASN A 12 15.65 -1.92 11.27
N LEU A 13 15.94 -1.27 10.14
CA LEU A 13 15.34 0.01 9.78
C LEU A 13 13.90 -0.22 9.33
N THR A 14 12.95 0.24 10.13
CA THR A 14 11.51 0.19 9.79
C THR A 14 11.12 1.50 9.14
N LYS A 15 10.66 1.46 7.87
CA LYS A 15 10.19 2.65 7.15
C LYS A 15 8.69 2.54 6.90
N ARG A 16 7.95 3.61 7.22
CA ARG A 16 6.51 3.72 6.97
C ARG A 16 6.32 4.51 5.68
N THR A 17 5.65 3.91 4.70
CA THR A 17 5.67 4.38 3.31
C THR A 17 4.34 4.97 2.86
N SER A 18 3.20 4.58 3.47
CA SER A 18 1.89 5.09 3.06
C SER A 18 0.87 5.13 4.21
N ILE A 19 0.04 6.19 4.21
CA ILE A 19 -1.13 6.36 5.07
C ILE A 19 -2.28 6.85 4.18
N CYS A 20 -3.37 6.08 4.10
CA CYS A 20 -4.59 6.45 3.38
C CYS A 20 -5.78 6.49 4.35
N LYS A 21 -6.65 7.51 4.22
CA LYS A 21 -7.91 7.63 4.98
C LYS A 21 -9.10 7.56 4.03
N ALA A 22 -10.13 6.80 4.38
CA ALA A 22 -11.41 6.85 3.70
C ALA A 22 -12.14 8.18 4.03
N TRP A 23 -12.82 8.78 3.04
CA TRP A 23 -13.57 10.03 3.24
C TRP A 23 -14.93 9.79 3.91
N ARG A 24 -15.34 10.75 4.75
CA ARG A 24 -16.56 10.84 5.60
C ARG A 24 -16.69 9.74 6.67
N LEU A 25 -16.32 10.11 7.91
CA LEU A 25 -16.67 9.45 9.18
C LEU A 25 -16.15 8.02 9.41
N SER A 26 -15.37 7.43 8.51
CA SER A 26 -14.73 6.14 8.78
C SER A 26 -13.59 6.34 9.79
N PRO A 27 -13.65 5.72 10.98
CA PRO A 27 -12.56 5.79 11.93
C PRO A 27 -11.47 4.81 11.51
N LEU A 28 -11.11 4.66 10.24
CA LEU A 28 -10.15 3.65 9.77
C LEU A 28 -9.11 4.29 8.85
N PHE A 29 -7.84 3.93 9.08
CA PHE A 29 -6.73 4.26 8.21
C PHE A 29 -5.86 3.05 7.94
N LEU A 30 -5.35 2.96 6.72
CA LEU A 30 -4.42 1.92 6.33
C LEU A 30 -2.98 2.35 6.63
N VAL A 31 -2.20 1.41 7.17
CA VAL A 31 -0.77 1.54 7.40
C VAL A 31 -0.05 0.42 6.69
N HIS A 32 0.76 0.81 5.70
CA HIS A 32 1.74 -0.05 5.07
C HIS A 32 3.11 0.19 5.71
N ARG A 33 3.74 -0.88 6.17
CA ARG A 33 5.06 -0.87 6.81
C ARG A 33 5.96 -1.86 6.10
N VAL A 34 7.10 -1.37 5.65
CA VAL A 34 8.15 -2.16 5.00
C VAL A 34 9.44 -2.00 5.81
N SER A 35 10.15 -3.10 6.06
CA SER A 35 11.47 -3.07 6.69
C SER A 35 12.45 -3.94 5.93
N GLY A 36 13.71 -3.49 5.87
CA GLY A 36 14.80 -4.16 5.20
C GLY A 36 16.13 -3.89 5.89
N GLN A 37 17.23 -4.34 5.29
CA GLN A 37 18.57 -4.11 5.84
C GLN A 37 19.02 -2.65 5.70
N ALA A 38 18.61 -1.99 4.61
CA ALA A 38 18.89 -0.58 4.38
C ALA A 38 17.64 0.15 3.89
N SER A 39 17.62 1.46 4.07
CA SER A 39 16.58 2.30 3.50
C SER A 39 17.13 3.68 3.15
N SER A 40 16.68 4.23 2.02
CA SER A 40 17.06 5.56 1.55
C SER A 40 15.81 6.34 1.14
N THR A 41 15.89 7.68 1.13
CA THR A 41 14.80 8.52 0.67
C THR A 41 15.21 9.20 -0.63
N LEU A 42 14.46 8.99 -1.72
CA LEU A 42 14.71 9.60 -3.01
C LEU A 42 13.43 10.24 -3.54
N LEU A 43 13.47 11.53 -3.90
CA LEU A 43 12.29 12.26 -4.42
C LEU A 43 11.05 12.11 -3.51
N HIS A 44 11.23 12.26 -2.20
CA HIS A 44 10.20 12.04 -1.16
C HIS A 44 9.66 10.61 -1.03
N LYS A 45 10.22 9.64 -1.75
CA LYS A 45 9.87 8.22 -1.63
C LYS A 45 10.78 7.47 -0.69
N ALA A 46 10.20 6.50 -0.01
CA ALA A 46 10.92 5.52 0.78
C ALA A 46 11.38 4.35 -0.12
N ILE A 47 12.69 4.17 -0.27
CA ILE A 47 13.27 2.97 -0.86
C ILE A 47 13.80 2.10 0.28
N VAL A 48 13.52 0.81 0.23
CA VAL A 48 13.95 -0.18 1.21
C VAL A 48 14.67 -1.30 0.45
N ASP A 49 15.92 -1.53 0.79
CA ASP A 49 16.75 -2.56 0.17
C ASP A 49 16.75 -3.82 1.04
N ASP A 50 16.81 -4.98 0.38
CA ASP A 50 16.75 -6.31 1.01
C ASP A 50 15.57 -6.42 2.00
N VAL A 51 14.35 -6.39 1.47
CA VAL A 51 13.11 -6.37 2.26
C VAL A 51 13.00 -7.66 3.06
N THR A 52 13.03 -7.51 4.39
CA THR A 52 12.94 -8.64 5.34
C THR A 52 11.49 -8.90 5.77
N ASN A 53 10.70 -7.83 5.90
CA ASN A 53 9.32 -7.90 6.36
C ASN A 53 8.47 -6.81 5.72
N GLU A 54 7.25 -7.18 5.33
CA GLU A 54 6.25 -6.31 4.72
C GLU A 54 4.90 -6.60 5.36
N VAL A 55 4.27 -5.57 5.94
CA VAL A 55 3.04 -5.71 6.71
C VAL A 55 2.04 -4.62 6.32
N TYR A 56 0.83 -5.07 6.00
CA TYR A 56 -0.34 -4.22 5.79
C TYR A 56 -1.24 -4.31 7.02
N SER A 57 -1.66 -3.17 7.55
CA SER A 57 -2.52 -3.14 8.72
C SER A 57 -3.54 -2.02 8.66
N LEU A 58 -4.79 -2.34 8.99
CA LEU A 58 -5.85 -1.36 9.19
C LEU A 58 -5.90 -0.98 10.67
N HIS A 59 -5.97 0.32 10.92
CA HIS A 59 -6.01 0.91 12.25
C HIS A 59 -7.26 1.75 12.38
N TYR A 60 -7.88 1.73 13.57
CA TYR A 60 -9.00 2.61 13.85
C TYR A 60 -8.51 4.01 14.31
N ASP A 61 -8.88 5.11 13.63
CA ASP A 61 -8.72 6.53 14.02
C ASP A 61 -10.07 7.11 14.46
N ASN A 62 -10.39 7.02 15.74
CA ASN A 62 -11.53 7.74 16.31
C ASN A 62 -10.99 8.96 17.06
N ARG A 63 -11.29 10.20 16.64
CA ARG A 63 -10.86 11.41 17.36
C ARG A 63 -11.53 11.58 18.74
N THR A 64 -12.53 10.77 19.07
CA THR A 64 -13.09 10.62 20.41
C THR A 64 -12.28 9.64 21.28
N PHE A 65 -11.25 9.02 20.71
CA PHE A 65 -10.42 8.00 21.33
C PHE A 65 -9.17 8.54 22.00
N ASP A 66 -8.82 9.80 21.77
CA ASP A 66 -7.70 10.44 22.48
C ASP A 66 -8.00 10.50 23.99
N GLU A 67 -9.27 10.56 24.41
CA GLU A 67 -9.69 10.38 25.82
C GLU A 67 -9.64 8.90 26.29
N TYR A 68 -9.83 7.93 25.39
CA TYR A 68 -9.69 6.49 25.66
C TYR A 68 -8.23 5.97 25.50
N SER A 69 -7.31 6.80 25.01
CA SER A 69 -5.93 6.48 24.60
C SER A 69 -4.99 5.99 25.72
N LYS A 70 -5.45 6.00 26.97
CA LYS A 70 -4.76 5.39 28.10
C LYS A 70 -4.89 3.86 28.16
N ASN A 71 -5.67 3.24 27.27
CA ASN A 71 -5.79 1.78 27.20
C ASN A 71 -5.10 1.22 25.93
N PRO A 72 -3.89 0.63 26.04
CA PRO A 72 -3.14 0.06 24.91
C PRO A 72 -3.89 -1.06 24.18
N ALA A 73 -4.90 -1.67 24.81
CA ALA A 73 -5.63 -2.82 24.29
C ALA A 73 -6.72 -2.46 23.27
N ILE A 74 -7.09 -1.18 23.13
CA ILE A 74 -8.20 -0.78 22.25
C ILE A 74 -7.69 -0.42 20.82
N ARG A 75 -6.38 -0.50 20.56
CA ARG A 75 -5.85 -0.50 19.19
C ARG A 75 -6.22 -1.82 18.51
N LYS A 76 -7.46 -1.94 18.01
CA LYS A 76 -7.86 -3.05 17.13
C LYS A 76 -7.11 -2.92 15.81
N LEU A 77 -5.88 -3.41 15.81
CA LEU A 77 -5.04 -3.60 14.65
C LEU A 77 -5.55 -4.82 13.91
N LEU A 78 -6.10 -4.63 12.71
CA LEU A 78 -6.32 -5.75 11.81
C LEU A 78 -5.11 -5.88 10.89
N LYS A 79 -4.36 -6.97 11.05
CA LYS A 79 -3.31 -7.35 10.09
C LYS A 79 -3.99 -7.97 8.87
N LEU A 80 -3.70 -7.46 7.69
CA LEU A 80 -4.20 -8.04 6.45
C LEU A 80 -3.39 -9.30 6.10
N PRO A 81 -3.98 -10.27 5.40
CA PRO A 81 -3.21 -11.36 4.80
C PRO A 81 -2.16 -10.81 3.83
N VAL A 82 -1.13 -11.61 3.59
CA VAL A 82 -0.06 -11.26 2.66
C VAL A 82 -0.66 -11.11 1.24
N PRO A 83 -0.41 -9.99 0.54
CA PRO A 83 -0.84 -9.81 -0.85
C PRO A 83 -0.18 -10.82 -1.79
N GLY A 84 -0.74 -10.99 -3.01
CA GLY A 84 -0.16 -11.88 -4.02
C GLY A 84 1.18 -11.38 -4.55
N PHE A 85 1.36 -10.06 -4.58
CA PHE A 85 2.57 -9.41 -5.06
C PHE A 85 3.41 -8.93 -3.88
N THR A 86 4.57 -9.57 -3.68
CA THR A 86 5.53 -9.24 -2.63
C THR A 86 6.94 -9.23 -3.16
N TYR A 87 7.87 -8.66 -2.40
CA TYR A 87 9.27 -8.60 -2.79
C TYR A 87 9.86 -10.01 -2.96
N ARG A 88 9.43 -10.94 -2.09
CA ARG A 88 9.89 -12.32 -2.14
C ARG A 88 9.40 -13.08 -3.37
N THR A 89 8.25 -12.69 -3.92
CA THR A 89 7.65 -13.38 -5.06
C THR A 89 8.07 -12.77 -6.40
N HIS A 90 8.30 -11.45 -6.47
CA HIS A 90 8.52 -10.75 -7.75
C HIS A 90 9.74 -9.81 -7.76
N GLY A 91 10.57 -9.79 -6.71
CA GLY A 91 11.74 -8.92 -6.65
C GLY A 91 11.40 -7.46 -6.39
N GLY A 92 12.21 -6.55 -6.95
CA GLY A 92 12.01 -5.11 -6.84
C GLY A 92 10.71 -4.66 -7.49
N TYR A 93 9.90 -3.89 -6.75
CA TYR A 93 8.66 -3.31 -7.27
C TYR A 93 8.39 -1.94 -6.66
N ASP A 94 7.57 -1.13 -7.34
CA ASP A 94 7.00 0.12 -6.82
C ASP A 94 5.51 -0.10 -6.52
N ALA A 95 5.10 0.04 -5.25
CA ALA A 95 3.71 -0.15 -4.84
C ALA A 95 3.01 1.17 -4.54
N SER A 96 1.76 1.24 -4.99
CA SER A 96 0.82 2.32 -4.75
C SER A 96 -0.44 1.73 -4.15
N ILE A 97 -0.86 2.25 -3.00
CA ILE A 97 -1.96 1.67 -2.23
C ILE A 97 -3.08 2.70 -2.06
N GLY A 98 -4.33 2.25 -2.18
CA GLY A 98 -5.54 3.01 -1.92
C GLY A 98 -6.43 2.29 -0.90
N PHE A 99 -7.21 3.07 -0.15
CA PHE A 99 -8.15 2.55 0.83
C PHE A 99 -9.50 3.25 0.65
N SER A 100 -10.56 2.47 0.56
CA SER A 100 -11.91 2.95 0.26
C SER A 100 -12.97 2.21 1.06
N PHE A 101 -14.12 2.86 1.20
CA PHE A 101 -15.35 2.23 1.64
C PHE A 101 -16.28 2.11 0.43
N ASP A 102 -16.70 0.89 0.13
CA ASP A 102 -17.69 0.56 -0.89
C ASP A 102 -19.07 0.59 -0.22
N ASP A 103 -19.85 1.63 -0.52
CA ASP A 103 -21.19 1.81 0.03
C ASP A 103 -22.22 0.85 -0.61
N VAL A 104 -21.97 0.37 -1.83
CA VAL A 104 -22.83 -0.60 -2.51
C VAL A 104 -22.77 -1.95 -1.82
N THR A 105 -21.55 -2.40 -1.48
CA THR A 105 -21.35 -3.70 -0.81
C THR A 105 -21.21 -3.60 0.72
N ASN A 106 -21.22 -2.37 1.27
CA ASN A 106 -20.97 -2.07 2.68
C ASN A 106 -19.66 -2.72 3.17
N ASP A 107 -18.59 -2.53 2.40
CA ASP A 107 -17.32 -3.21 2.58
C ASP A 107 -16.14 -2.23 2.57
N TYR A 108 -15.10 -2.53 3.35
CA TYR A 108 -13.85 -1.81 3.28
C TYR A 108 -12.92 -2.53 2.31
N LYS A 109 -12.41 -1.77 1.34
CA LYS A 109 -11.51 -2.32 0.33
C LYS A 109 -10.15 -1.64 0.36
N VAL A 110 -9.11 -2.44 0.14
CA VAL A 110 -7.74 -1.95 -0.05
C VAL A 110 -7.32 -2.32 -1.46
N VAL A 111 -6.93 -1.34 -2.25
CA VAL A 111 -6.42 -1.56 -3.61
C VAL A 111 -4.90 -1.43 -3.56
N SER A 112 -4.19 -2.46 -4.01
CA SER A 112 -2.74 -2.44 -4.21
C SER A 112 -2.46 -2.47 -5.70
N ILE A 113 -1.66 -1.51 -6.18
CA ILE A 113 -1.20 -1.45 -7.56
C ILE A 113 0.32 -1.49 -7.52
N VAL A 114 0.89 -2.46 -8.21
CA VAL A 114 2.32 -2.79 -8.17
C VAL A 114 2.89 -2.72 -9.57
N THR A 115 3.90 -1.89 -9.77
CA THR A 115 4.75 -1.92 -10.96
C THR A 115 6.00 -2.73 -10.65
N LEU A 116 6.20 -3.83 -11.37
CA LEU A 116 7.40 -4.67 -11.25
C LEU A 116 8.58 -3.94 -11.90
N LEU A 117 9.69 -3.79 -11.17
CA LEU A 117 10.87 -3.03 -11.61
C LEU A 117 11.95 -3.91 -12.25
N ASP A 118 11.99 -5.17 -11.84
CA ASP A 118 12.94 -6.16 -12.36
C ASP A 118 12.43 -6.86 -13.64
N ASP A 119 11.23 -6.50 -14.09
CA ASP A 119 10.60 -6.99 -15.31
C ASP A 119 10.92 -6.06 -16.50
N ASP A 120 11.34 -6.61 -17.64
CA ASP A 120 11.76 -5.85 -18.83
C ASP A 120 10.62 -4.97 -19.39
N GLU A 121 9.38 -5.44 -19.28
CA GLU A 121 8.18 -4.73 -19.74
C GLU A 121 7.62 -3.76 -18.68
N LYS A 122 8.17 -3.77 -17.46
CA LYS A 122 7.69 -3.02 -16.29
C LYS A 122 6.20 -3.22 -16.06
N LEU A 123 5.78 -4.48 -16.07
CA LEU A 123 4.38 -4.86 -15.90
C LEU A 123 3.78 -4.22 -14.63
N THR A 124 2.62 -3.59 -14.79
CA THR A 124 1.83 -3.08 -13.66
C THR A 124 0.62 -3.97 -13.45
N VAL A 125 0.43 -4.44 -12.23
CA VAL A 125 -0.65 -5.33 -11.82
C VAL A 125 -1.41 -4.74 -10.65
N ALA A 126 -2.68 -5.09 -10.53
CA ALA A 126 -3.52 -4.63 -9.44
C ALA A 126 -4.23 -5.79 -8.73
N GLU A 127 -4.41 -5.63 -7.42
CA GLU A 127 -5.21 -6.51 -6.58
C GLU A 127 -6.04 -5.70 -5.60
N VAL A 128 -7.18 -6.26 -5.21
CA VAL A 128 -8.09 -5.66 -4.23
C VAL A 128 -8.33 -6.63 -3.07
N TYR A 129 -8.13 -6.14 -1.86
CA TYR A 129 -8.56 -6.81 -0.65
C TYR A 129 -9.97 -6.37 -0.28
N SER A 130 -10.82 -7.33 0.08
CA SER A 130 -12.13 -7.09 0.68
C SER A 130 -12.09 -7.47 2.16
N LEU A 131 -12.54 -6.57 3.04
CA LEU A 131 -12.66 -6.86 4.46
C LEU A 131 -13.76 -7.90 4.73
N ALA A 132 -14.85 -7.83 3.97
CA ALA A 132 -15.97 -8.75 4.07
C ALA A 132 -15.57 -10.20 3.76
N THR A 133 -14.74 -10.43 2.74
CA THR A 133 -14.25 -11.79 2.40
C THR A 133 -12.98 -12.17 3.14
N GLY A 134 -12.22 -11.18 3.61
CA GLY A 134 -10.93 -11.39 4.23
C GLY A 134 -9.84 -11.84 3.25
N SER A 135 -10.00 -11.60 1.95
CA SER A 135 -9.11 -12.11 0.89
C SER A 135 -8.71 -11.04 -0.13
N TRP A 136 -7.54 -11.25 -0.76
CA TRP A 136 -7.09 -10.53 -1.95
C TRP A 136 -7.64 -11.17 -3.21
N THR A 137 -8.05 -10.34 -4.18
CA THR A 137 -8.52 -10.74 -5.50
C THR A 137 -7.73 -9.99 -6.56
N SER A 138 -7.22 -10.70 -7.57
CA SER A 138 -6.50 -10.07 -8.69
C SER A 138 -7.46 -9.28 -9.56
N LEU A 139 -7.06 -8.06 -9.95
CA LEU A 139 -7.76 -7.19 -10.90
C LEU A 139 -7.12 -7.23 -12.29
N GLY A 140 -6.02 -7.99 -12.45
CA GLY A 140 -5.31 -8.12 -13.72
C GLY A 140 -4.21 -7.07 -13.95
N SER A 141 -3.75 -7.01 -15.20
CA SER A 141 -2.68 -6.13 -15.65
C SER A 141 -3.21 -4.79 -16.17
N LEU A 142 -2.52 -3.71 -15.78
CA LEU A 142 -2.71 -2.36 -16.28
C LEU A 142 -1.63 -2.07 -17.31
N ALA A 143 -1.82 -2.62 -18.52
CA ALA A 143 -0.87 -2.47 -19.61
C ALA A 143 -0.54 -0.99 -19.85
N GLN A 144 0.75 -0.71 -20.11
CA GLN A 144 1.25 0.62 -20.45
C GLN A 144 1.07 1.69 -19.36
N CYS A 145 0.59 1.35 -18.17
CA CYS A 145 0.49 2.28 -17.05
C CYS A 145 1.60 2.00 -16.05
N GLN A 146 2.30 3.04 -15.60
CA GLN A 146 3.30 2.95 -14.54
C GLN A 146 2.96 3.93 -13.41
N LEU A 147 2.83 3.42 -12.19
CA LEU A 147 2.70 4.26 -11.01
C LEU A 147 4.07 4.49 -10.42
N ARG A 148 4.37 5.75 -10.10
CA ARG A 148 5.59 6.11 -9.37
C ARG A 148 5.28 6.16 -7.88
N GLY A 149 4.96 5.04 -7.24
CA GLY A 149 5.10 4.87 -5.78
C GLY A 149 4.41 5.93 -4.94
N VAL A 150 3.18 6.25 -5.31
CA VAL A 150 2.39 7.28 -4.63
C VAL A 150 1.19 6.60 -4.05
N ALA A 151 0.91 6.85 -2.76
CA ALA A 151 -0.39 6.54 -2.21
C ALA A 151 -1.50 7.20 -3.05
N SER A 152 -2.69 6.59 -3.07
CA SER A 152 -3.86 7.24 -3.66
C SER A 152 -4.01 8.62 -3.05
N ARG A 153 -4.12 9.65 -3.90
CA ARG A 153 -4.17 11.04 -3.43
C ARG A 153 -5.57 11.45 -3.00
N ALA A 154 -6.60 10.75 -3.48
CA ALA A 154 -7.99 11.10 -3.20
C ALA A 154 -8.93 9.91 -3.42
N PHE A 155 -9.87 9.74 -2.48
CA PHE A 155 -11.09 8.94 -2.67
C PHE A 155 -12.27 9.91 -2.80
N VAL A 156 -12.80 10.07 -4.01
CA VAL A 156 -13.85 11.05 -4.33
C VAL A 156 -14.84 10.40 -5.31
N ASN A 157 -16.13 10.57 -5.07
CA ASN A 157 -17.21 10.02 -5.89
C ASN A 157 -17.04 8.51 -6.15
N GLY A 158 -16.80 7.72 -5.08
CA GLY A 158 -16.67 6.27 -5.20
C GLY A 158 -15.37 5.77 -5.84
N ALA A 159 -14.45 6.66 -6.23
CA ALA A 159 -13.25 6.27 -6.96
C ALA A 159 -11.94 6.73 -6.30
N LEU A 160 -10.94 5.84 -6.33
CA LEU A 160 -9.56 6.10 -5.92
C LEU A 160 -8.77 6.66 -7.11
N ARG A 161 -7.84 7.61 -6.86
CA ARG A 161 -7.09 8.28 -7.92
C ARG A 161 -5.59 8.34 -7.66
N TRP A 162 -4.81 8.03 -8.68
CA TRP A 162 -3.35 8.09 -8.66
C TRP A 162 -2.80 8.85 -9.86
N PRO A 163 -1.76 9.68 -9.68
CA PRO A 163 -0.97 10.14 -10.81
C PRO A 163 -0.18 8.97 -11.38
N ALA A 164 -0.30 8.75 -12.69
CA ALA A 164 0.37 7.68 -13.41
C ALA A 164 1.02 8.20 -14.70
N LEU A 165 1.98 7.43 -15.21
CA LEU A 165 2.51 7.60 -16.55
C LEU A 165 1.88 6.55 -17.45
N HIS A 166 1.30 6.97 -18.56
CA HIS A 166 0.81 6.10 -19.62
C HIS A 166 1.79 6.11 -20.78
N TRP A 167 2.18 4.93 -21.27
CA TRP A 167 3.16 4.76 -22.34
C TRP A 167 2.46 4.46 -23.66
N GLY A 168 2.40 5.46 -24.54
CA GLY A 168 1.93 5.31 -25.91
C GLY A 168 3.07 5.19 -26.93
N PHE A 169 2.71 5.09 -28.21
CA PHE A 169 3.69 5.08 -29.31
C PHE A 169 4.51 6.38 -29.40
N ASP A 170 3.91 7.51 -29.05
CA ASP A 170 4.51 8.85 -29.14
C ASP A 170 5.30 9.25 -27.88
N GLY A 171 5.38 8.36 -26.87
CA GLY A 171 6.09 8.59 -25.61
C GLY A 171 5.22 8.40 -24.37
N ALA A 172 5.65 9.00 -23.25
CA ALA A 172 4.95 8.90 -21.97
C ALA A 172 4.11 10.14 -21.68
N GLU A 173 2.85 9.94 -21.31
CA GLU A 173 1.91 10.99 -20.92
C GLU A 173 1.57 10.89 -19.43
N TYR A 174 1.38 12.04 -18.79
CA TYR A 174 0.89 12.08 -17.41
C TYR A 174 -0.63 11.98 -17.39
N VAL A 175 -1.15 10.94 -16.74
CA VAL A 175 -2.58 10.67 -16.62
C VAL A 175 -2.98 10.53 -15.15
N ILE A 176 -4.29 10.63 -14.89
CA ILE A 176 -4.87 10.28 -13.59
C ILE A 176 -5.55 8.94 -13.75
N LEU A 177 -4.89 7.88 -13.25
CA LEU A 177 -5.50 6.57 -13.17
C LEU A 177 -6.59 6.60 -12.10
N THR A 178 -7.80 6.18 -12.48
CA THR A 178 -8.95 6.12 -11.60
C THR A 178 -9.38 4.67 -11.42
N PHE A 179 -9.68 4.27 -10.19
CA PHE A 179 -10.30 2.97 -9.90
C PHE A 179 -11.66 3.22 -9.27
N ASP A 180 -12.73 2.81 -9.96
CA ASP A 180 -14.07 2.81 -9.42
C ASP A 180 -14.25 1.62 -8.48
N VAL A 181 -14.58 1.90 -7.22
CA VAL A 181 -14.63 0.85 -6.18
C VAL A 181 -15.87 -0.02 -6.32
N GLY A 182 -16.98 0.55 -6.79
CA GLY A 182 -18.24 -0.18 -6.94
C GLY A 182 -18.21 -1.15 -8.12
N SER A 183 -17.72 -0.70 -9.28
CA SER A 183 -17.57 -1.56 -10.46
C SER A 183 -16.27 -2.36 -10.49
N GLN A 184 -15.28 -1.98 -9.67
CA GLN A 184 -13.92 -2.55 -9.67
C GLN A 184 -13.21 -2.43 -11.02
N LEU A 185 -13.42 -1.32 -11.72
CA LEU A 185 -12.83 -1.06 -13.04
C LEU A 185 -11.88 0.14 -12.98
N PHE A 186 -10.87 0.08 -13.84
CA PHE A 186 -9.93 1.19 -14.06
C PHE A 186 -10.35 2.05 -15.25
N GLY A 187 -10.04 3.34 -15.17
CA GLY A 187 -10.23 4.31 -16.24
C GLY A 187 -9.25 5.48 -16.15
#